data_AF-A0A7C5IRJ1-F1
#
_entry.id   AF-A0A7C5IRJ1-F1
#
_cell.length_a   1.000
_cell.length_b   1.000
_cell.length_c   1.000
_cell.angle_alpha   90.00
_cell.angle_beta   90.00
_cell.angle_gamma   90.00
#
_symmetry.space_group_name_H-M   'P 1'
#
loop_
_entity.id
_entity.type
_entity.pdbx_description
1 polymer ?
#
loop_
_entity_poly.entity_id
_entity_poly.type
_entity_poly.pdbx_seq_one_letter_code
_entity_poly.pdbx_strand_id
1 'polypeptide(L)'
;MKSAFHLLILLLSLQSCKKAAILQEITSLTGQHFPNGLRVEGHQFDSLHIENCTFSGSALNIGNADHVVIQNCTFSQSKYTRSF
;
A
#
# COMPACT_ATOMS: atom_id res chain seq x y z
N MET A 1 -16.69 50.92 -4.27
CA MET A 1 -15.44 50.15 -4.07
C MET A 1 -15.55 48.98 -3.07
N LYS A 2 -16.76 48.55 -2.63
CA LYS A 2 -16.92 47.41 -1.69
C LYS A 2 -17.17 46.06 -2.39
N SER A 3 -17.71 46.08 -3.61
CA SER A 3 -18.08 44.87 -4.37
C SER A 3 -16.88 44.07 -4.91
N ALA A 4 -15.76 44.74 -5.19
CA ALA A 4 -14.56 44.07 -5.72
C ALA A 4 -13.84 43.22 -4.67
N PHE A 5 -13.96 43.59 -3.38
CA PHE A 5 -13.28 42.90 -2.29
C PHE A 5 -13.91 41.52 -2.00
N HIS A 6 -15.22 41.39 -2.16
CA HIS A 6 -15.91 40.10 -2.02
C HIS A 6 -15.63 39.14 -3.18
N LEU A 7 -15.42 39.65 -4.39
CA LEU A 7 -15.05 38.83 -5.54
C LEU A 7 -13.63 38.24 -5.39
N LEU A 8 -12.70 39.02 -4.82
CA LEU A 8 -11.32 38.59 -4.59
C LEU A 8 -11.22 37.46 -3.54
N ILE A 9 -12.06 37.51 -2.49
CA ILE A 9 -12.12 36.47 -1.46
C ILE A 9 -12.67 35.15 -2.03
N LEU A 10 -13.65 35.22 -2.94
CA LEU A 10 -14.23 34.04 -3.58
C LEU A 10 -13.25 33.35 -4.55
N LEU A 11 -12.35 34.10 -5.18
CA LEU A 11 -11.32 33.56 -6.08
C LEU A 11 -10.18 32.85 -5.32
N LEU A 12 -9.91 33.23 -4.07
CA LEU A 12 -8.86 32.64 -3.24
C LEU A 12 -9.25 31.27 -2.64
N SER A 13 -10.55 30.98 -2.50
CA SER A 13 -11.01 29.70 -1.92
C SER A 13 -11.00 28.52 -2.90
N LEU A 14 -10.85 28.77 -4.21
CA LEU A 14 -10.84 27.71 -5.23
C LEU A 14 -9.48 27.00 -5.41
N GLN A 15 -8.40 27.46 -4.76
CA GLN A 15 -7.05 26.90 -4.96
C GLN A 15 -6.63 25.81 -3.95
N SER A 16 -7.51 25.42 -3.01
CA SER A 16 -7.14 24.46 -1.94
C SER A 16 -7.63 23.03 -2.16
N CYS A 17 -8.07 22.66 -3.36
CA CYS A 17 -8.26 21.24 -3.69
C CYS A 17 -6.96 20.66 -4.29
N LYS A 18 -5.89 20.65 -3.51
CA LYS A 18 -4.73 19.81 -3.83
C LYS A 18 -5.13 18.39 -3.44
N LYS A 19 -5.55 17.58 -4.42
CA LYS A 19 -5.62 16.12 -4.27
C LYS A 19 -4.28 15.72 -3.65
N ALA A 20 -4.33 15.17 -2.44
CA ALA A 20 -3.14 14.75 -1.73
C ALA A 20 -2.29 13.93 -2.71
N ALA A 21 -1.01 14.29 -2.85
CA ALA A 21 -0.10 13.48 -3.62
C ALA A 21 -0.20 12.07 -3.04
N ILE A 22 -0.75 11.15 -3.84
CA ILE A 22 -0.80 9.74 -3.49
C ILE A 22 0.68 9.35 -3.41
N LEU A 23 1.17 9.24 -2.17
CA LEU A 23 2.45 8.61 -1.87
C LEU A 23 2.46 7.32 -2.69
N GLN A 24 3.43 7.19 -3.60
CA GLN A 24 3.56 6.03 -4.48
C GLN A 24 3.25 4.77 -3.68
N GLU A 25 2.11 4.16 -4.01
CA GLU A 25 1.70 2.88 -3.46
C GLU A 25 2.90 1.94 -3.61
N ILE A 26 3.26 1.25 -2.54
CA ILE A 26 4.36 0.28 -2.61
C ILE A 26 3.85 -0.84 -3.49
N THR A 27 4.16 -0.78 -4.78
CA THR A 27 3.73 -1.76 -5.77
C THR A 27 4.62 -2.99 -5.77
N SER A 28 5.80 -2.93 -5.13
CA SER A 28 6.75 -4.04 -5.14
C SER A 28 7.55 -4.21 -3.85
N LEU A 29 7.71 -5.44 -3.39
CA LEU A 29 8.65 -5.89 -2.37
C LEU A 29 9.59 -6.93 -3.00
N THR A 30 10.88 -6.60 -3.12
CA THR A 30 11.87 -7.47 -3.78
C THR A 30 13.07 -7.76 -2.90
N GLY A 31 13.47 -9.03 -2.80
CA GLY A 31 14.74 -9.44 -2.17
C GLY A 31 14.78 -9.33 -0.64
N GLN A 32 13.63 -9.07 0.00
CA GLN A 32 13.56 -8.81 1.43
C GLN A 32 13.51 -10.09 2.27
N HIS A 33 14.06 -10.04 3.47
CA HIS A 33 13.97 -11.12 4.46
C HIS A 33 13.02 -10.72 5.59
N PHE A 34 11.99 -11.55 5.83
CA PHE A 34 10.94 -11.35 6.82
C PHE A 34 11.03 -12.43 7.91
N PRO A 35 11.86 -12.22 8.96
CA PRO A 35 12.02 -13.19 10.04
C PRO A 35 10.77 -13.31 10.92
N ASN A 36 9.91 -12.30 10.93
CA ASN A 36 8.68 -12.29 11.74
C ASN A 36 7.41 -12.43 10.88
N GLY A 37 7.54 -12.78 9.59
CA GLY A 37 6.45 -12.77 8.61
C GLY A 37 6.11 -11.38 8.09
N LEU A 38 5.02 -11.31 7.31
CA LEU A 38 4.51 -10.08 6.70
C LEU A 38 2.98 -10.11 6.72
N ARG A 39 2.36 -9.02 7.14
CA ARG A 39 0.91 -8.80 6.99
C ARG A 39 0.68 -7.69 5.96
N VAL A 40 -0.06 -8.02 4.92
CA VAL A 40 -0.56 -7.11 3.89
C VAL A 40 -2.07 -7.00 4.11
N GLU A 41 -2.58 -5.79 4.34
CA GLU A 41 -3.98 -5.57 4.66
C GLU A 41 -4.51 -4.30 3.98
N GLY A 42 -5.56 -4.43 3.16
CA GLY A 42 -6.29 -3.30 2.58
C GLY A 42 -5.93 -3.00 1.11
N HIS A 43 -6.89 -2.39 0.42
CA HIS A 43 -6.84 -2.11 -1.02
C HIS A 43 -5.70 -1.18 -1.46
N GLN A 44 -5.04 -0.48 -0.55
CA GLN A 44 -3.82 0.25 -0.87
C GLN A 44 -2.64 -0.66 -1.29
N PHE A 45 -2.80 -1.97 -1.14
CA PHE A 45 -1.86 -3.00 -1.62
C PHE A 45 -2.41 -3.79 -2.82
N ASP A 46 -3.47 -3.31 -3.46
CA ASP A 46 -3.95 -3.90 -4.70
C ASP A 46 -2.81 -3.90 -5.74
N SER A 47 -2.66 -5.00 -6.45
CA SER A 47 -1.57 -5.21 -7.43
C SER A 47 -0.15 -5.25 -6.85
N LEU A 48 0.01 -5.51 -5.54
CA LEU A 48 1.32 -5.69 -4.93
C LEU A 48 2.08 -6.88 -5.55
N HIS A 49 3.32 -6.65 -5.96
CA HIS A 49 4.28 -7.69 -6.37
C HIS A 49 5.26 -8.02 -5.23
N ILE A 50 5.38 -9.29 -4.87
CA ILE A 50 6.34 -9.79 -3.88
C ILE A 50 7.26 -10.78 -4.58
N GLU A 51 8.54 -10.43 -4.73
CA GLU A 51 9.49 -11.19 -5.54
C GLU A 51 10.81 -11.48 -4.82
N ASN A 52 11.37 -12.68 -4.97
CA ASN A 52 12.70 -13.03 -4.44
C ASN A 52 12.84 -12.82 -2.91
N CYS A 53 11.73 -12.84 -2.17
CA CYS A 53 11.71 -12.62 -0.72
C CYS A 53 11.88 -13.93 0.06
N THR A 54 12.28 -13.84 1.33
CA THR A 54 12.37 -15.00 2.22
C THR A 54 11.57 -14.76 3.49
N PHE A 55 10.70 -15.70 3.86
CA PHE A 55 9.89 -15.70 5.08
C PHE A 55 10.35 -16.84 5.99
N SER A 56 10.95 -16.53 7.14
CA SER A 56 11.71 -17.52 7.94
C SER A 56 11.19 -17.77 9.36
N GLY A 57 10.29 -16.95 9.91
CA GLY A 57 9.77 -17.18 11.28
C GLY A 57 8.28 -16.93 11.48
N SER A 58 7.53 -16.58 10.42
CA SER A 58 6.06 -16.60 10.45
C SER A 58 5.46 -16.65 9.04
N ALA A 59 4.14 -16.62 8.94
CA ALA A 59 3.39 -16.65 7.69
C ALA A 59 3.39 -15.28 6.97
N LEU A 60 3.14 -15.32 5.66
CA LEU A 60 2.64 -14.20 4.89
C LEU A 60 1.11 -14.20 4.98
N ASN A 61 0.51 -13.14 5.53
CA ASN A 61 -0.93 -12.96 5.64
C ASN A 61 -1.37 -11.82 4.71
N ILE A 62 -2.30 -12.10 3.81
CA ILE A 62 -2.86 -11.14 2.87
C ILE A 62 -4.36 -11.06 3.13
N GLY A 63 -4.84 -9.91 3.56
CA GLY A 63 -6.24 -9.62 3.81
C GLY A 63 -6.70 -8.40 3.01
N ASN A 64 -7.90 -8.47 2.44
CA ASN A 64 -8.55 -7.33 1.80
C ASN A 64 -7.66 -6.58 0.77
N ALA A 65 -6.90 -7.33 -0.03
CA ALA A 65 -6.06 -6.81 -1.10
C ALA A 65 -6.24 -7.70 -2.34
N ASP A 66 -6.39 -7.07 -3.49
CA ASP A 66 -6.69 -7.71 -4.76
C ASP A 66 -5.45 -7.79 -5.67
N HIS A 67 -5.38 -8.81 -6.52
CA HIS A 67 -4.32 -8.96 -7.53
C HIS A 67 -2.87 -9.01 -6.99
N VAL A 68 -2.66 -9.54 -5.77
CA VAL A 68 -1.30 -9.72 -5.23
C VAL A 68 -0.57 -10.85 -5.96
N VAL A 69 0.64 -10.58 -6.44
CA VAL A 69 1.50 -11.53 -7.13
C VAL A 69 2.68 -11.90 -6.24
N ILE A 70 2.91 -13.19 -5.98
CA ILE A 70 4.03 -13.70 -5.17
C ILE A 70 4.88 -14.63 -6.05
N GLN A 71 6.15 -14.30 -6.25
CA GLN A 71 7.05 -15.04 -7.14
C GLN A 71 8.43 -15.24 -6.51
N ASN A 72 9.08 -16.37 -6.81
CA ASN A 72 10.44 -16.70 -6.38
C ASN A 72 10.72 -16.50 -4.87
N CYS A 73 9.69 -16.64 -4.03
CA CYS A 73 9.83 -16.47 -2.59
C CYS A 73 10.17 -17.80 -1.90
N THR A 74 11.02 -17.74 -0.88
CA THR A 74 11.36 -18.88 -0.02
C THR A 74 10.56 -18.80 1.28
N PHE A 75 9.92 -19.90 1.66
CA PHE A 75 9.23 -20.04 2.95
C PHE A 75 9.94 -21.11 3.76
N SER A 76 10.76 -20.72 4.74
CA SER A 76 11.45 -21.64 5.64
C SER A 76 10.84 -21.55 7.04
N GLN A 77 10.49 -22.67 7.65
CA GLN A 77 9.90 -22.77 9.01
C GLN A 77 8.64 -21.92 9.32
N SER A 78 7.74 -21.71 8.37
CA SER A 78 6.39 -21.23 8.68
C SER A 78 5.44 -22.41 8.96
N LYS A 79 4.76 -22.43 10.11
CA LYS A 79 3.60 -23.31 10.33
C LYS A 79 2.52 -22.90 9.32
N TYR A 80 2.49 -23.57 8.17
CA TYR A 80 1.50 -23.32 7.13
C TYR A 80 0.11 -23.61 7.69
N THR A 81 -0.71 -22.59 7.83
CA THR A 81 -2.13 -22.74 8.22
C THR A 81 -2.96 -22.10 7.13
N ARG A 82 -3.67 -22.92 6.34
CA ARG A 82 -4.61 -22.46 5.33
C ARG A 82 -5.97 -22.32 6.03
N SER A 83 -6.45 -21.08 6.18
CA SER A 83 -7.81 -20.80 6.64
C SER A 83 -8.61 -20.32 5.43
N PHE A 84 -9.69 -21.04 5.10
CA PHE A 84 -10.66 -20.66 4.06
C PHE A 84 -11.72 -19.73 4.63
#